data_AF-A0A2V7JK29-F1
#
_entry.id   AF-A0A2V7JK29-F1
#
_cell.length_a   1.000
_cell.length_b   1.000
_cell.length_c   1.000
_cell.angle_alpha   90.00
_cell.angle_beta   90.00
_cell.angle_gamma   90.00
#
_symmetry.space_group_name_H-M   'P 1'
#
loop_
_entity.id
_entity.type
_entity.pdbx_description
1 polymer ?
#
loop_
_entity_poly.entity_id
_entity_poly.type
_entity_poly.pdbx_seq_one_letter_code
_entity_poly.pdbx_strand_id
1 'polypeptide(L)'
;MNGVTYNGASARADLVSPIGTVSGFVEHDGFRKTTNADAGIRAQPLPFFAISGSVSQSVPSNSGGSSLPSLTSMRGEAAIKLFRPWLSAGIISTDNTTGLAPLAYDTLLLPTPPGRASARTAAIRGPVLAGFGVDAWVAQWNNSWSYLPKYESRSEINYANNFAKRFPRGDFEVRAAGVFEYRSHTQFRLSAGTIETGVTKTLSGILEIRILRAVLSYQQRNILGYLYEVVPGFEMPRVLATYGVRWDFWN
;
A
#
# COMPACT_ATOMS: atom_id res chain seq x y z
N MET A 1 -19.63 -36.49 -11.40
CA MET A 1 -18.31 -36.17 -10.80
C MET A 1 -18.01 -34.72 -11.11
N ASN A 2 -18.29 -33.80 -10.18
CA ASN A 2 -18.03 -32.38 -10.36
C ASN A 2 -16.55 -32.12 -10.03
N GLY A 3 -15.70 -32.08 -11.06
CA GLY A 3 -14.29 -31.75 -10.89
C GLY A 3 -14.14 -30.30 -10.43
N VAL A 4 -13.57 -30.10 -9.25
CA VAL A 4 -13.10 -28.77 -8.82
C VAL A 4 -11.75 -28.55 -9.49
N THR A 5 -11.67 -27.59 -10.41
CA THR A 5 -10.42 -27.21 -11.07
C THR A 5 -9.61 -26.32 -10.14
N TYR A 6 -8.43 -26.78 -9.70
CA TYR A 6 -7.53 -26.00 -8.84
C TYR A 6 -6.47 -25.20 -9.61
N ASN A 7 -6.42 -25.36 -10.94
CA ASN A 7 -5.40 -24.73 -11.75
C ASN A 7 -5.77 -23.27 -12.06
N GLY A 8 -4.80 -22.38 -11.90
CA GLY A 8 -4.87 -21.01 -12.39
C GLY A 8 -4.16 -20.88 -13.74
N ALA A 9 -4.66 -19.99 -14.60
CA ALA A 9 -3.99 -19.61 -15.83
C ALA A 9 -3.73 -18.11 -15.82
N SER A 10 -2.51 -17.67 -16.10
CA SER A 10 -2.15 -16.25 -16.10
C SER A 10 -1.32 -15.89 -17.33
N ALA A 11 -1.50 -14.67 -17.82
CA ALA A 11 -0.70 -14.07 -18.89
C ALA A 11 -0.31 -12.64 -18.51
N ARG A 12 0.91 -12.24 -18.86
CA ARG A 12 1.41 -10.86 -18.73
C ARG A 12 2.02 -10.43 -20.05
N ALA A 13 1.77 -9.17 -20.43
CA ALA A 13 2.41 -8.53 -21.56
C ALA A 13 2.88 -7.13 -21.16
N ASP A 14 4.13 -6.80 -21.47
CA ASP A 14 4.73 -5.49 -21.19
C ASP A 14 5.36 -4.93 -22.46
N LEU A 15 5.05 -3.66 -22.77
CA LEU A 15 5.66 -2.89 -23.84
C LEU A 15 6.44 -1.74 -23.23
N VAL A 16 7.77 -1.76 -23.38
CA VAL A 16 8.67 -0.74 -22.85
C VAL A 16 9.20 0.12 -23.99
N SER A 17 9.22 1.43 -23.76
CA SER A 17 9.76 2.44 -24.66
C SER A 17 10.60 3.45 -23.88
N PRO A 18 11.42 4.29 -24.54
CA PRO A 18 12.18 5.34 -23.85
C PRO A 18 11.32 6.34 -23.08
N ILE A 19 10.08 6.55 -23.51
CA ILE A 19 9.16 7.54 -22.94
C ILE A 19 8.16 6.92 -21.95
N GLY A 20 8.16 5.60 -21.76
CA GLY A 20 7.16 4.96 -20.91
C GLY A 20 6.98 3.46 -21.10
N THR A 21 6.05 2.91 -20.34
CA THR A 21 5.70 1.49 -20.32
C THR A 21 4.19 1.33 -20.35
N VAL A 22 3.73 0.35 -21.12
CA VAL A 22 2.36 -0.17 -21.07
C VAL A 22 2.45 -1.62 -20.58
N SER A 23 1.56 -2.00 -19.68
CA SER A 23 1.54 -3.33 -19.06
C SER A 23 0.11 -3.86 -19.03
N GLY A 24 -0.04 -5.17 -19.21
CA GLY A 24 -1.29 -5.88 -19.13
C GLY A 24 -1.10 -7.21 -18.41
N PHE A 25 -2.05 -7.58 -17.56
CA PHE A 25 -2.06 -8.84 -16.83
C PHE A 25 -3.48 -9.41 -16.83
N VAL A 26 -3.61 -10.71 -17.04
CA VAL A 26 -4.87 -11.43 -16.87
C VAL A 26 -4.58 -12.72 -16.13
N GLU A 27 -5.41 -13.05 -15.15
CA GLU A 27 -5.38 -14.29 -14.40
C GLU A 27 -6.80 -14.85 -14.28
N HIS A 28 -6.95 -16.15 -14.47
CA HIS A 28 -8.14 -16.90 -14.11
C HIS A 28 -7.78 -17.88 -12.99
N ASP A 29 -8.38 -17.72 -11.82
CA ASP A 29 -8.24 -18.63 -10.68
C ASP A 29 -9.39 -19.64 -10.71
N GLY A 30 -9.08 -20.91 -10.99
CA GLY A 30 -10.06 -22.00 -11.03
C GLY A 30 -10.67 -22.34 -9.66
N PHE A 31 -9.95 -22.08 -8.57
CA PHE A 31 -10.41 -22.35 -7.20
C PHE A 31 -11.37 -21.26 -6.72
N ARG A 32 -10.96 -19.99 -6.82
CA ARG A 32 -11.81 -18.85 -6.46
C ARG A 32 -12.89 -18.57 -7.49
N LYS A 33 -12.75 -19.15 -8.69
CA LYS A 33 -13.64 -18.92 -9.83
C LYS A 33 -13.73 -17.43 -10.14
N THR A 34 -12.57 -16.80 -10.28
CA THR A 34 -12.47 -15.35 -10.51
C THR A 34 -11.46 -15.08 -11.61
N THR A 35 -11.82 -14.20 -12.54
CA THR A 35 -10.89 -13.65 -13.52
C THR A 35 -10.49 -12.24 -13.12
N ASN A 36 -9.19 -12.00 -12.94
CA ASN A 36 -8.61 -10.68 -12.71
C ASN A 36 -7.95 -10.20 -14.00
N ALA A 37 -8.15 -8.93 -14.34
CA ALA A 37 -7.56 -8.30 -15.51
C ALA A 37 -7.08 -6.90 -15.15
N ASP A 38 -5.79 -6.62 -15.38
CA ASP A 38 -5.16 -5.34 -15.11
C ASP A 38 -4.54 -4.78 -16.39
N ALA A 39 -4.68 -3.47 -16.56
CA ALA A 39 -3.99 -2.71 -17.59
C ALA A 39 -3.42 -1.43 -16.99
N GLY A 40 -2.19 -1.08 -17.35
CA GLY A 40 -1.50 0.06 -16.78
C GLY A 40 -0.59 0.75 -17.79
N ILE A 41 -0.46 2.05 -17.65
CA ILE A 41 0.46 2.89 -18.40
C ILE A 41 1.28 3.76 -17.46
N ARG A 42 2.53 4.00 -17.82
CA ARG A 42 3.38 5.03 -17.23
C ARG A 42 4.15 5.72 -18.34
N ALA A 43 4.03 7.03 -18.44
CA ALA A 43 4.79 7.84 -19.38
C ALA A 43 5.58 8.92 -18.64
N GLN A 44 6.81 9.15 -19.09
CA GLN A 44 7.68 10.23 -18.63
C GLN A 44 8.20 10.96 -19.88
N PRO A 45 7.35 11.78 -20.54
CA PRO A 45 7.71 12.44 -21.78
C PRO A 45 8.79 13.52 -21.58
N LEU A 46 8.94 14.03 -20.34
CA LEU A 46 9.95 15.02 -19.97
C LEU A 46 10.70 14.54 -18.71
N PRO A 47 11.97 14.90 -18.50
CA PRO A 47 12.75 14.45 -17.34
C PRO A 47 12.21 14.94 -15.99
N PHE A 48 11.31 15.91 -16.00
CA PHE A 48 10.67 16.49 -14.82
C PHE A 48 9.14 16.28 -14.78
N PHE A 49 8.55 15.55 -15.72
CA PHE A 49 7.11 15.31 -15.75
C PHE A 49 6.80 13.85 -16.07
N ALA A 50 5.96 13.23 -15.25
CA ALA A 50 5.48 11.88 -15.45
C ALA A 50 3.97 11.80 -15.24
N ILE A 51 3.34 10.88 -15.96
CA ILE A 51 1.93 10.53 -15.81
C ILE A 51 1.80 9.02 -15.79
N SER A 52 0.88 8.50 -14.99
CA SER A 52 0.59 7.08 -14.92
C SER A 52 -0.89 6.85 -14.65
N GLY A 53 -1.38 5.70 -15.08
CA GLY A 53 -2.72 5.27 -14.75
C GLY A 53 -2.84 3.76 -14.91
N SER A 54 -3.76 3.17 -14.16
CA SER A 54 -4.10 1.77 -14.28
C SER A 54 -5.59 1.56 -14.06
N VAL A 55 -6.10 0.50 -14.67
CA VAL A 55 -7.44 -0.04 -14.45
C VAL A 55 -7.29 -1.53 -14.15
N SER A 56 -8.08 -2.02 -13.21
CA SER A 56 -8.14 -3.41 -12.77
C SER A 56 -9.59 -3.82 -12.73
N GLN A 57 -9.89 -5.04 -13.16
CA GLN A 57 -11.22 -5.62 -13.12
C GLN A 57 -11.15 -7.03 -12.54
N SER A 58 -12.05 -7.33 -11.61
CA SER A 58 -12.23 -8.67 -11.05
C SER A 58 -13.64 -9.15 -11.39
N VAL A 59 -13.74 -10.27 -12.10
CA VAL A 59 -15.00 -10.83 -12.59
C VAL A 59 -15.18 -12.24 -12.02
N PRO A 60 -16.08 -12.44 -11.05
CA PRO A 60 -16.43 -13.77 -10.55
C PRO A 60 -17.14 -14.58 -11.65
N SER A 61 -16.79 -15.86 -11.81
CA SER A 61 -17.46 -16.77 -12.73
C SER A 61 -18.63 -17.47 -12.04
N ASN A 62 -19.83 -17.21 -12.55
CA ASN A 62 -21.07 -17.74 -12.01
C ASN A 62 -21.12 -19.26 -12.15
N SER A 63 -21.00 -19.98 -11.03
CA SER A 63 -21.34 -21.40 -10.96
C SER A 63 -22.06 -21.70 -9.65
N GLY A 64 -23.38 -21.54 -9.67
CA GLY A 64 -24.29 -21.94 -8.60
C GLY A 64 -24.69 -20.82 -7.64
N GLY A 65 -25.76 -20.10 -7.98
CA GLY A 65 -26.66 -19.45 -7.00
C GLY A 65 -26.24 -18.14 -6.34
N SER A 66 -24.97 -17.75 -6.33
CA SER A 66 -24.52 -16.46 -5.79
C SER A 66 -23.73 -15.69 -6.84
N SER A 67 -24.32 -14.64 -7.43
CA SER A 67 -23.64 -13.75 -8.36
C SER A 67 -22.90 -12.68 -7.56
N LEU A 68 -21.64 -12.95 -7.18
CA LEU A 68 -20.75 -11.89 -6.73
C LEU A 68 -20.59 -10.89 -7.88
N PRO A 69 -20.78 -9.58 -7.65
CA PRO A 69 -20.68 -8.60 -8.72
C PRO A 69 -19.22 -8.43 -9.17
N SER A 70 -19.03 -8.02 -10.42
CA SER A 70 -17.72 -7.61 -10.90
C SER A 70 -17.26 -6.32 -10.22
N LEU A 71 -15.96 -6.23 -9.97
CA LEU A 71 -15.32 -5.08 -9.35
C LEU A 71 -14.40 -4.40 -10.34
N THR A 72 -14.49 -3.08 -10.46
CA THR A 72 -13.57 -2.29 -11.27
C THR A 72 -12.84 -1.29 -10.38
N SER A 73 -11.52 -1.25 -10.50
CA SER A 73 -10.66 -0.29 -9.83
C SER A 73 -9.84 0.50 -10.84
N MET A 74 -9.56 1.76 -10.56
CA MET A 74 -8.68 2.58 -11.35
C MET A 74 -7.83 3.49 -10.46
N ARG A 75 -6.63 3.81 -10.94
CA ARG A 75 -5.75 4.82 -10.37
C ARG A 75 -5.24 5.71 -11.51
N GLY A 76 -5.16 7.00 -11.26
CA GLY A 76 -4.50 7.96 -12.15
C GLY A 76 -3.63 8.89 -11.34
N GLU A 77 -2.43 9.20 -11.83
CA GLU A 77 -1.46 10.02 -11.11
C GLU A 77 -0.61 10.83 -12.09
N ALA A 78 -0.40 12.11 -11.78
CA ALA A 78 0.52 12.99 -12.47
C ALA A 78 1.57 13.49 -11.48
N ALA A 79 2.81 13.61 -11.94
CA ALA A 79 3.95 13.96 -11.11
C ALA A 79 4.86 14.99 -11.80
N ILE A 80 5.35 15.94 -11.01
CA ILE A 80 6.38 16.90 -11.40
C ILE A 80 7.60 16.72 -10.52
N LYS A 81 8.79 16.83 -11.10
CA LYS A 81 10.04 16.81 -10.35
C LYS A 81 10.38 18.23 -9.94
N LEU A 82 10.35 18.52 -8.64
CA LEU A 82 10.74 19.82 -8.09
C LEU A 82 12.10 19.68 -7.40
N PHE A 83 13.14 20.24 -8.01
CA PHE A 83 14.55 20.00 -7.67
C PHE A 83 14.95 18.52 -7.80
N ARG A 84 14.74 17.73 -6.75
CA ARG A 84 15.16 16.33 -6.63
C ARG A 84 13.98 15.39 -6.39
N PRO A 85 13.09 15.63 -5.42
CA PRO A 85 11.91 14.78 -5.24
C PRO A 85 10.87 15.01 -6.32
N TRP A 86 10.05 13.98 -6.54
CA TRP A 86 8.82 14.06 -7.30
C TRP A 86 7.67 14.47 -6.38
N LEU A 87 6.89 15.43 -6.80
CA LEU A 87 5.59 15.77 -6.23
C LEU A 87 4.53 15.19 -7.15
N SER A 88 3.58 14.44 -6.61
CA SER A 88 2.50 13.86 -7.39
C SER A 88 1.14 14.09 -6.76
N ALA A 89 0.14 14.10 -7.63
CA ALA A 89 -1.26 14.12 -7.25
C ALA A 89 -2.04 13.16 -8.15
N GLY A 90 -3.07 12.55 -7.58
CA GLY A 90 -3.79 11.50 -8.28
C GLY A 90 -5.16 11.22 -7.70
N ILE A 91 -5.84 10.29 -8.35
CA ILE A 91 -7.14 9.79 -7.95
C ILE A 91 -7.10 8.26 -7.91
N ILE A 92 -7.88 7.70 -7.00
CA ILE A 92 -8.18 6.28 -6.92
C ILE A 92 -9.69 6.15 -6.94
N SER A 93 -10.20 5.16 -7.65
CA SER A 93 -11.61 4.78 -7.59
C SER A 93 -11.70 3.28 -7.63
N THR A 94 -12.56 2.71 -6.80
CA THR A 94 -12.86 1.29 -6.81
C THR A 94 -14.35 1.11 -6.57
N ASP A 95 -14.96 0.26 -7.37
CA ASP A 95 -16.29 -0.23 -7.06
C ASP A 95 -16.17 -1.12 -5.81
N ASN A 96 -17.12 -1.00 -4.91
CA ASN A 96 -17.17 -1.74 -3.66
C ASN A 96 -18.38 -2.67 -3.69
N THR A 97 -18.17 -3.94 -3.35
CA THR A 97 -19.25 -4.89 -3.12
C THR A 97 -19.84 -4.72 -1.72
N THR A 98 -20.80 -5.56 -1.38
CA THR A 98 -21.38 -5.66 -0.05
C THR A 98 -20.41 -6.09 1.06
N GLY A 99 -19.13 -6.36 0.75
CA GLY A 99 -18.23 -7.17 1.59
C GLY A 99 -17.18 -6.45 2.45
N LEU A 100 -17.26 -5.14 2.73
CA LEU A 100 -16.22 -4.49 3.54
C LEU A 100 -16.26 -4.78 5.05
N ALA A 101 -17.28 -5.49 5.56
CA ALA A 101 -17.35 -5.80 6.97
C ALA A 101 -16.21 -6.76 7.36
N PRO A 102 -15.34 -6.39 8.33
CA PRO A 102 -14.22 -7.23 8.72
C PRO A 102 -14.67 -8.32 9.71
N LEU A 103 -15.46 -9.27 9.21
CA LEU A 103 -16.09 -10.36 9.98
C LEU A 103 -15.10 -11.27 10.71
N ALA A 104 -13.81 -11.24 10.32
CA ALA A 104 -12.74 -11.94 11.03
C ALA A 104 -12.48 -11.39 12.44
N TYR A 105 -12.88 -10.14 12.72
CA TYR A 105 -12.74 -9.51 14.02
C TYR A 105 -14.04 -9.60 14.84
N ASP A 106 -15.17 -9.30 14.21
CA ASP A 106 -16.48 -9.36 14.86
C ASP A 106 -17.58 -9.73 13.84
N THR A 107 -18.29 -10.82 14.12
CA THR A 107 -19.38 -11.34 13.28
C THR A 107 -20.63 -10.48 13.32
N LEU A 108 -20.74 -9.54 14.27
CA LEU A 108 -21.87 -8.60 14.37
C LEU A 108 -21.77 -7.44 13.39
N LEU A 109 -20.60 -7.25 12.75
CA LEU A 109 -20.37 -6.17 11.80
C LEU A 109 -21.23 -6.36 10.54
N LEU A 110 -21.96 -5.31 10.18
CA LEU A 110 -22.90 -5.35 9.07
C LEU A 110 -22.24 -4.99 7.74
N PRO A 111 -22.62 -5.68 6.64
CA PRO A 111 -22.15 -5.31 5.31
C PRO A 111 -22.57 -3.87 4.94
N THR A 112 -21.74 -3.21 4.14
CA THR A 112 -22.06 -1.89 3.57
C THR A 112 -22.82 -2.10 2.24
N PRO A 113 -23.81 -1.28 1.88
CA PRO A 113 -24.39 -1.33 0.55
C PRO A 113 -23.32 -1.18 -0.54
N PRO A 114 -23.51 -1.80 -1.73
CA PRO A 114 -22.56 -1.67 -2.81
C PRO A 114 -22.49 -0.21 -3.31
N GLY A 115 -21.34 0.17 -3.84
CA GLY A 115 -21.18 1.41 -4.59
C GLY A 115 -19.72 1.86 -4.68
N ARG A 116 -19.45 3.10 -5.05
CA ARG A 116 -18.08 3.52 -5.41
C ARG A 116 -17.33 4.17 -4.25
N ALA A 117 -16.16 3.62 -3.92
CA ALA A 117 -15.16 4.28 -3.09
C ALA A 117 -14.17 5.02 -3.99
N SER A 118 -13.85 6.27 -3.64
CA SER A 118 -12.85 7.05 -4.38
C SER A 118 -12.04 7.93 -3.45
N ALA A 119 -10.78 8.15 -3.82
CA ALA A 119 -9.86 8.98 -3.06
C ALA A 119 -9.12 9.94 -3.98
N ARG A 120 -8.75 11.09 -3.42
CA ARG A 120 -7.72 11.97 -3.96
C ARG A 120 -6.43 11.70 -3.21
N THR A 121 -5.32 11.71 -3.94
CA THR A 121 -4.00 11.42 -3.37
C THR A 121 -3.03 12.54 -3.69
N ALA A 122 -2.08 12.74 -2.80
CA ALA A 122 -0.91 13.56 -3.03
C ALA A 122 0.31 12.87 -2.42
N ALA A 123 1.47 12.99 -3.05
CA ALA A 123 2.70 12.41 -2.54
C ALA A 123 3.93 13.27 -2.86
N ILE A 124 4.98 13.10 -2.05
CA ILE A 124 6.33 13.55 -2.30
C ILE A 124 7.27 12.36 -2.15
N ARG A 125 8.07 12.06 -3.17
CA ARG A 125 8.98 10.92 -3.17
C ARG A 125 10.30 11.23 -3.84
N GLY A 126 11.40 10.92 -3.17
CA GLY A 126 12.73 10.90 -3.77
C GLY A 126 13.82 11.49 -2.88
N PRO A 127 15.02 11.67 -3.44
CA PRO A 127 16.16 12.19 -2.69
C PRO A 127 15.97 13.68 -2.36
N VAL A 128 16.52 14.11 -1.23
CA VAL A 128 16.56 15.51 -0.80
C VAL A 128 18.00 16.01 -0.83
N LEU A 129 18.81 15.69 0.19
CA LEU A 129 20.20 16.14 0.30
C LEU A 129 21.01 15.18 1.16
N ALA A 130 22.32 15.04 0.87
CA ALA A 130 23.29 14.41 1.78
C ALA A 130 22.91 13.01 2.31
N GLY A 131 22.33 12.18 1.45
CA GLY A 131 21.86 10.83 1.82
C GLY A 131 20.43 10.78 2.37
N PHE A 132 19.80 11.93 2.62
CA PHE A 132 18.40 11.99 3.01
C PHE A 132 17.46 11.86 1.80
N GLY A 133 16.36 11.15 2.02
CA GLY A 133 15.23 11.03 1.13
C GLY A 133 13.91 11.20 1.88
N VAL A 134 12.85 11.38 1.11
CA VAL A 134 11.48 11.48 1.60
C VAL A 134 10.59 10.52 0.81
N ASP A 135 9.65 9.90 1.50
CA ASP A 135 8.51 9.19 0.91
C ASP A 135 7.29 9.47 1.77
N ALA A 136 6.48 10.45 1.36
CA ALA A 136 5.28 10.80 2.08
C ALA A 136 4.09 10.84 1.12
N TRP A 137 2.97 10.30 1.55
CA TRP A 137 1.72 10.31 0.80
C TRP A 137 0.53 10.50 1.71
N VAL A 138 -0.54 11.05 1.15
CA VAL A 138 -1.85 11.18 1.77
C VAL A 138 -2.93 10.75 0.80
N ALA A 139 -3.95 10.07 1.31
CA ALA A 139 -5.19 9.76 0.63
C ALA A 139 -6.35 10.38 1.41
N GLN A 140 -7.17 11.16 0.71
CA GLN A 140 -8.46 11.63 1.19
C GLN A 140 -9.56 10.88 0.47
N TRP A 141 -10.28 10.02 1.18
CA TRP A 141 -11.45 9.33 0.66
C TRP A 141 -12.63 10.31 0.61
N ASN A 142 -13.29 10.39 -0.57
CA ASN A 142 -14.35 11.36 -0.82
C ASN A 142 -15.56 11.15 0.09
N ASN A 143 -15.82 9.89 0.47
CA ASN A 143 -16.83 9.53 1.45
C ASN A 143 -16.15 8.73 2.57
N SER A 144 -16.35 9.12 3.83
CA SER A 144 -16.04 8.27 4.98
C SER A 144 -17.10 7.17 5.04
N TRP A 145 -16.90 6.13 4.23
CA TRP A 145 -17.75 4.95 4.26
C TRP A 145 -17.43 4.10 5.47
N SER A 146 -18.38 3.25 5.85
CA SER A 146 -18.11 2.23 6.85
C SER A 146 -16.87 1.43 6.44
N TYR A 147 -15.98 1.21 7.40
CA TYR A 147 -14.72 0.50 7.29
C TYR A 147 -13.61 1.22 6.50
N LEU A 148 -13.82 2.50 6.15
CA LEU A 148 -12.80 3.33 5.50
C LEU A 148 -12.59 4.66 6.24
N PRO A 149 -11.33 5.04 6.53
CA PRO A 149 -11.03 6.35 7.08
C PRO A 149 -11.22 7.45 6.03
N LYS A 150 -11.58 8.67 6.45
CA LYS A 150 -11.60 9.83 5.55
C LYS A 150 -10.20 10.24 5.10
N TYR A 151 -9.23 10.19 6.01
CA TYR A 151 -7.84 10.53 5.74
C TYR A 151 -6.91 9.40 6.18
N GLU A 152 -5.96 9.07 5.32
CA GLU A 152 -4.87 8.15 5.61
C GLU A 152 -3.58 8.72 5.04
N SER A 153 -2.50 8.66 5.81
CA SER A 153 -1.19 9.08 5.34
C SER A 153 -0.07 8.29 5.99
N ARG A 154 1.03 8.22 5.25
CA ARG A 154 2.31 7.76 5.75
C ARG A 154 3.37 8.76 5.30
N SER A 155 4.24 9.15 6.22
CA SER A 155 5.34 10.07 5.96
C SER A 155 6.63 9.45 6.46
N GLU A 156 7.58 9.27 5.56
CA GLU A 156 8.88 8.70 5.86
C GLU A 156 9.98 9.69 5.49
N ILE A 157 10.88 9.93 6.44
CA ILE A 157 12.17 10.57 6.19
C ILE A 157 13.21 9.48 6.37
N ASN A 158 13.96 9.20 5.31
CA ASN A 158 15.01 8.20 5.32
C ASN A 158 16.39 8.84 5.13
N TYR A 159 17.41 8.14 5.61
CA TYR A 159 18.82 8.43 5.43
C TYR A 159 19.51 7.16 4.96
N ALA A 160 20.34 7.25 3.93
CA ALA A 160 21.19 6.16 3.48
C ALA A 160 22.58 6.69 3.11
N ASN A 161 23.62 6.06 3.64
CA ASN A 161 25.01 6.40 3.33
C ASN A 161 25.93 5.18 3.40
N ASN A 162 26.75 5.00 2.38
CA ASN A 162 27.76 3.94 2.30
C ASN A 162 29.15 4.35 2.80
N PHE A 163 29.30 5.60 3.26
CA PHE A 163 30.55 6.15 3.78
C PHE A 163 31.76 5.87 2.87
N ALA A 164 31.58 6.00 1.55
CA ALA A 164 32.56 5.60 0.55
C ALA A 164 33.98 6.18 0.75
N LYS A 165 34.12 7.34 1.40
CA LYS A 165 35.44 7.91 1.76
C LYS A 165 36.21 7.05 2.76
N ARG A 166 35.50 6.42 3.70
CA ARG A 166 36.08 5.55 4.75
C ARG A 166 36.05 4.08 4.33
N PHE A 167 35.04 3.67 3.56
CA PHE A 167 34.84 2.31 3.07
C PHE A 167 34.69 2.31 1.54
N PRO A 168 35.80 2.46 0.77
CA PRO A 168 35.75 2.61 -0.69
C PRO A 168 35.17 1.40 -1.42
N ARG A 169 35.19 0.23 -0.80
CA ARG A 169 34.61 -1.01 -1.33
C ARG A 169 33.08 -1.07 -1.21
N GLY A 170 32.46 -0.15 -0.46
CA GLY A 170 31.02 -0.16 -0.21
C GLY A 170 30.57 -1.21 0.81
N ASP A 171 31.51 -1.76 1.58
CA ASP A 171 31.27 -2.82 2.56
C ASP A 171 30.59 -2.32 3.84
N PHE A 172 30.27 -1.03 3.94
CA PHE A 172 29.59 -0.46 5.09
C PHE A 172 28.46 0.45 4.62
N GLU A 173 27.25 0.25 5.13
CA GLU A 173 26.10 1.11 4.84
C GLU A 173 25.28 1.31 6.11
N VAL A 174 24.85 2.54 6.35
CA VAL A 174 23.84 2.84 7.38
C VAL A 174 22.59 3.33 6.68
N ARG A 175 21.46 2.73 7.03
CA ARG A 175 20.13 3.20 6.68
C ARG A 175 19.36 3.50 7.95
N ALA A 176 18.70 4.64 7.98
CA ALA A 176 17.78 4.97 9.05
C ALA A 176 16.51 5.58 8.46
N ALA A 177 15.36 5.33 9.08
CA ALA A 177 14.12 5.96 8.68
C ALA A 177 13.26 6.29 9.90
N GLY A 178 12.67 7.48 9.89
CA GLY A 178 11.57 7.87 10.76
C GLY A 178 10.26 7.82 9.98
N VAL A 179 9.28 7.09 10.49
CA VAL A 179 7.99 6.85 9.83
C VAL A 179 6.87 7.36 10.72
N PHE A 180 6.07 8.28 10.22
CA PHE A 180 4.83 8.70 10.84
C PHE A 180 3.64 8.18 10.04
N GLU A 181 2.73 7.48 10.70
CA GLU A 181 1.48 7.01 10.11
C GLU A 181 0.30 7.70 10.79
N TYR A 182 -0.68 8.11 9.99
CA TYR A 182 -1.88 8.76 10.47
C TYR A 182 -3.11 8.20 9.75
N ARG A 183 -4.16 7.95 10.51
CA ARG A 183 -5.47 7.56 10.01
C ARG A 183 -6.53 8.27 10.82
N SER A 184 -7.46 8.95 10.14
CA SER A 184 -8.61 9.54 10.79
C SER A 184 -9.53 8.47 11.39
N HIS A 185 -10.56 8.90 12.09
CA HIS A 185 -11.64 8.04 12.51
C HIS A 185 -12.17 7.14 11.38
N THR A 186 -12.55 5.92 11.75
CA THR A 186 -13.16 4.93 10.86
C THR A 186 -14.43 4.40 11.51
N GLN A 187 -15.50 4.35 10.74
CA GLN A 187 -16.84 3.94 11.22
C GLN A 187 -17.10 2.47 10.98
N PHE A 188 -17.67 1.77 11.94
CA PHE A 188 -18.00 0.34 11.89
C PHE A 188 -19.49 0.16 12.19
N ARG A 189 -20.21 -0.59 11.36
CA ARG A 189 -21.67 -0.73 11.48
C ARG A 189 -22.04 -1.98 12.24
N LEU A 190 -22.95 -1.83 13.19
CA LEU A 190 -23.62 -2.89 13.95
C LEU A 190 -25.14 -2.73 13.80
N SER A 191 -25.90 -3.74 14.23
CA SER A 191 -27.37 -3.65 14.30
C SER A 191 -27.86 -2.59 15.29
N ALA A 192 -27.10 -2.36 16.36
CA ALA A 192 -27.39 -1.36 17.39
C ALA A 192 -26.97 0.08 17.02
N GLY A 193 -26.25 0.28 15.91
CA GLY A 193 -25.75 1.59 15.49
C GLY A 193 -24.36 1.54 14.85
N THR A 194 -23.72 2.71 14.72
CA THR A 194 -22.35 2.83 14.25
C THR A 194 -21.42 3.10 15.42
N ILE A 195 -20.32 2.37 15.52
CA ILE A 195 -19.21 2.67 16.42
C ILE A 195 -18.04 3.22 15.60
N GLU A 196 -17.17 4.01 16.23
CA GLU A 196 -16.10 4.71 15.53
C GLU A 196 -14.79 4.53 16.28
N THR A 197 -13.71 4.28 15.56
CA THR A 197 -12.38 4.24 16.16
C THR A 197 -11.89 5.65 16.50
N GLY A 198 -11.01 5.75 17.49
CA GLY A 198 -10.19 6.96 17.67
C GLY A 198 -9.31 7.27 16.45
N VAL A 199 -8.75 8.48 16.42
CA VAL A 199 -7.68 8.83 15.46
C VAL A 199 -6.47 7.96 15.76
N THR A 200 -5.99 7.25 14.75
CA THR A 200 -4.77 6.45 14.85
C THR A 200 -3.58 7.28 14.38
N LYS A 201 -2.55 7.33 15.22
CA LYS A 201 -1.26 7.93 14.86
C LYS A 201 -0.13 7.13 15.49
N THR A 202 0.92 6.87 14.72
CA THR A 202 2.11 6.18 15.24
C THR A 202 3.37 6.83 14.69
N LEU A 203 4.40 6.87 15.53
CA LEU A 203 5.76 7.23 15.11
C LEU A 203 6.65 6.00 15.28
N SER A 204 7.31 5.58 14.21
CA SER A 204 8.16 4.40 14.17
C SER A 204 9.55 4.76 13.64
N GLY A 205 10.54 3.95 13.98
CA GLY A 205 11.93 4.11 13.58
C GLY A 205 12.48 2.80 13.02
N ILE A 206 13.33 2.90 12.00
CA ILE A 206 14.06 1.78 11.42
C ILE A 206 15.53 2.16 11.38
N LEU A 207 16.40 1.22 11.75
CA LEU A 207 17.85 1.30 11.59
C LEU A 207 18.33 -0.01 10.95
N GLU A 208 19.07 0.09 9.87
CA GLU A 208 19.81 -1.01 9.29
C GLU A 208 21.29 -0.64 9.16
N ILE A 209 22.16 -1.57 9.56
CA ILE A 209 23.61 -1.43 9.41
C ILE A 209 24.09 -2.63 8.61
N ARG A 210 24.67 -2.35 7.44
CA ARG A 210 25.34 -3.36 6.64
C ARG A 210 26.84 -3.34 6.93
N ILE A 211 27.40 -4.51 7.16
CA ILE A 211 28.83 -4.77 7.27
C ILE A 211 29.14 -5.97 6.38
N LEU A 212 29.85 -5.74 5.27
CA LEU A 212 30.08 -6.71 4.21
C LEU A 212 28.74 -7.29 3.69
N ARG A 213 28.44 -8.55 4.04
CA ARG A 213 27.22 -9.27 3.66
C ARG A 213 26.24 -9.46 4.81
N ALA A 214 26.61 -9.02 6.02
CA ALA A 214 25.74 -9.04 7.18
C ALA A 214 24.94 -7.74 7.24
N VAL A 215 23.63 -7.84 7.44
CA VAL A 215 22.73 -6.71 7.68
C VAL A 215 22.12 -6.89 9.06
N LEU A 216 22.43 -5.99 9.98
CA LEU A 216 21.75 -5.88 11.26
C LEU A 216 20.56 -4.94 11.09
N SER A 217 19.39 -5.33 11.55
CA SER A 217 18.19 -4.49 11.52
C SER A 217 17.59 -4.33 12.91
N TYR A 218 17.11 -3.12 13.18
CA TYR A 218 16.36 -2.77 14.37
C TYR A 218 15.19 -1.88 13.97
N GLN A 219 13.97 -2.33 14.26
CA GLN A 219 12.75 -1.59 14.00
C GLN A 219 12.03 -1.37 15.31
N GLN A 220 11.68 -0.11 15.59
CA GLN A 220 10.84 0.25 16.71
C GLN A 220 9.52 0.82 16.19
N ARG A 221 8.41 0.21 16.56
CA ARG A 221 7.06 0.63 16.17
C ARG A 221 6.40 1.38 17.31
N ASN A 222 5.71 2.47 16.94
CA ASN A 222 4.94 3.30 17.86
C ASN A 222 5.76 3.72 19.10
N ILE A 223 6.92 4.35 18.86
CA ILE A 223 7.91 4.79 19.85
C ILE A 223 7.28 5.66 20.96
N LEU A 224 6.24 6.42 20.61
CA LEU A 224 5.51 7.29 21.55
C LEU A 224 4.47 6.53 22.40
N GLY A 225 4.30 5.22 22.19
CA GLY A 225 3.44 4.37 22.99
C GLY A 225 1.96 4.74 22.92
N TYR A 226 1.50 5.32 21.80
CA TYR A 226 0.11 5.70 21.66
C TYR A 226 -0.79 4.47 21.77
N LEU A 227 -1.87 4.61 22.52
CA LEU A 227 -2.98 3.66 22.47
C LEU A 227 -3.78 3.94 21.21
N TYR A 228 -3.94 2.92 20.37
CA TYR A 228 -4.72 3.03 19.16
C TYR A 228 -5.34 1.68 18.80
N GLU A 229 -6.42 1.76 18.05
CA GLU A 229 -7.18 0.64 17.53
C GLU A 229 -7.43 0.88 16.05
N VAL A 230 -7.32 -0.17 15.25
CA VAL A 230 -7.69 -0.14 13.82
C VAL A 230 -9.09 -0.70 13.61
N VAL A 231 -9.51 -1.59 14.50
CA VAL A 231 -10.86 -2.13 14.61
C VAL A 231 -11.32 -1.90 16.06
N PRO A 232 -12.53 -1.37 16.30
CA PRO A 232 -13.01 -1.08 17.65
C PRO A 232 -12.89 -2.27 18.59
N GLY A 233 -12.32 -2.05 19.77
CA GLY A 233 -12.14 -3.09 20.79
C GLY A 233 -10.90 -3.98 20.59
N PHE A 234 -10.13 -3.78 19.51
CA PHE A 234 -8.87 -4.47 19.26
C PHE A 234 -7.69 -3.50 19.34
N GLU A 235 -7.09 -3.41 20.53
CA GLU A 235 -5.92 -2.57 20.76
C GLU A 235 -4.68 -3.10 20.04
N MET A 236 -3.94 -2.19 19.43
CA MET A 236 -2.67 -2.49 18.77
C MET A 236 -1.49 -2.40 19.75
N PRO A 237 -0.37 -3.10 19.48
CA PRO A 237 0.80 -3.04 20.34
C PRO A 237 1.30 -1.61 20.57
N ARG A 238 1.54 -1.25 21.84
CA ARG A 238 2.01 0.10 22.23
C ARG A 238 3.42 0.37 21.75
N VAL A 239 4.41 -0.33 22.27
CA VAL A 239 5.80 -0.22 21.83
C VAL A 239 6.25 -1.62 21.48
N LEU A 240 6.66 -1.82 20.23
CA LEU A 240 7.17 -3.09 19.74
C LEU A 240 8.55 -2.86 19.12
N ALA A 241 9.54 -3.61 19.58
CA ALA A 241 10.86 -3.63 18.98
C ALA A 241 11.09 -4.98 18.31
N THR A 242 11.48 -4.96 17.04
CA THR A 242 11.88 -6.14 16.29
C THR A 242 13.32 -5.94 15.85
N TYR A 243 14.17 -6.92 16.11
CA TYR A 243 15.56 -6.90 15.67
C TYR A 243 15.92 -8.20 14.98
N GLY A 244 16.91 -8.14 14.09
CA GLY A 244 17.33 -9.30 13.34
C GLY A 244 18.69 -9.11 12.70
N VAL A 245 19.26 -10.22 12.26
CA VAL A 245 20.47 -10.25 11.45
C VAL A 245 20.18 -11.09 10.22
N ARG A 246 20.46 -10.55 9.04
CA ARG A 246 20.47 -11.29 7.77
C ARG A 246 21.92 -11.44 7.30
N TRP A 247 22.32 -12.64 6.94
CA TRP A 247 23.63 -12.93 6.37
C TRP A 247 23.45 -13.67 5.05
N ASP A 248 24.03 -13.11 3.97
CA ASP A 248 24.04 -13.76 2.66
C ASP A 248 25.36 -14.51 2.45
N PHE A 249 25.29 -15.84 2.34
CA PHE A 249 26.43 -16.72 2.03
C PHE A 249 26.21 -17.44 0.70
N TRP A 250 27.31 -17.69 -0.01
CA TRP A 250 27.33 -18.52 -1.21
C TRP A 250 28.52 -19.48 -1.10
N ASN A 251 28.30 -20.74 -1.48
CA ASN A 251 29.34 -21.75 -1.67
C ASN A 251 29.88 -21.66 -3.10
#